data_AF-A0A935MY18-F1
#
_entry.id   AF-A0A935MY18-F1
#
_cell.length_a   1.000
_cell.length_b   1.000
_cell.length_c   1.000
_cell.angle_alpha   90.00
_cell.angle_beta   90.00
_cell.angle_gamma   90.00
#
_symmetry.space_group_name_H-M   'P 1'
#
loop_
_entity.id
_entity.type
_entity.pdbx_description
1 polymer ?
#
loop_
_entity_poly.entity_id
_entity_poly.type
_entity_poly.pdbx_seq_one_letter_code
_entity_poly.pdbx_strand_id
1 'polypeptide(L)' 'MAWELLFGSDIGLMSLGVIVGVLVIGYAMGKMYSKNMEEESRKLGK' A
#
# COMPACT_ATOMS: atom_id res chain seq x y z
N MET A 1 24.23 4.34 -8.33
CA MET A 1 23.31 3.46 -7.57
C MET A 1 21.89 3.78 -8.01
N ALA A 2 20.97 2.82 -8.07
CA ALA A 2 19.58 3.08 -8.49
C ALA A 2 18.87 4.17 -7.66
N TRP A 3 19.27 4.35 -6.39
CA TRP A 3 18.83 5.43 -5.52
C TRP A 3 19.13 6.85 -6.05
N GLU A 4 20.34 7.06 -6.58
CA GLU A 4 20.72 8.35 -7.19
C GLU A 4 19.90 8.64 -8.45
N LEU A 5 19.54 7.60 -9.20
CA LEU A 5 18.69 7.70 -10.39
C LEU A 5 17.21 7.95 -10.03
N LEU A 6 16.73 7.38 -8.92
CA LEU A 6 15.36 7.56 -8.44
C LEU A 6 15.12 8.95 -7.85
N PHE A 7 16.10 9.52 -7.15
CA PHE A 7 15.95 10.83 -6.52
C PHE A 7 16.55 11.98 -7.33
N GLY A 8 17.46 11.70 -8.27
CA GLY A 8 18.14 12.71 -9.09
C GLY A 8 17.55 12.92 -10.48
N SER A 9 16.46 12.23 -10.83
CA SER A 9 15.82 12.32 -12.15
C SER A 9 14.30 12.52 -12.02
N ASP A 10 13.73 13.36 -12.88
CA ASP A 10 12.27 13.62 -12.94
C ASP A 10 11.46 12.33 -13.14
N ILE A 11 11.98 11.39 -13.94
CA ILE A 11 11.39 10.06 -14.16
C ILE A 11 11.49 9.21 -12.88
N GLY A 12 12.60 9.33 -12.16
CA GLY A 12 12.82 8.68 -10.89
C GLY A 12 11.78 9.09 -9.84
N LEU A 13 11.54 10.39 -9.71
CA LEU A 13 10.57 10.94 -8.75
C LEU A 13 9.11 10.59 -9.13
N MET A 14 8.76 10.66 -10.43
CA MET A 14 7.46 10.20 -10.93
C MET A 14 7.23 8.72 -10.62
N SER A 15 8.22 7.86 -10.91
CA SER A 15 8.12 6.42 -10.64
C SER A 15 8.07 6.12 -9.13
N LEU A 16 8.80 6.87 -8.31
CA LEU A 16 8.72 6.77 -6.85
C LEU A 16 7.30 7.11 -6.33
N GLY A 17 6.66 8.14 -6.88
CA GLY A 17 5.29 8.50 -6.55
C GLY A 17 4.29 7.37 -6.84
N VAL A 18 4.42 6.70 -7.99
CA VAL A 18 3.58 5.55 -8.36
C VAL A 18 3.80 4.38 -7.40
N ILE A 19 5.06 4.06 -7.09
CA ILE A 19 5.42 2.97 -6.16
C ILE A 19 4.77 3.21 -4.79
N VAL A 20 4.91 4.42 -4.25
CA VAL A 20 4.28 4.80 -2.97
C VAL A 20 2.75 4.70 -3.06
N GLY A 21 2.15 5.16 -4.17
CA GLY A 21 0.70 5.07 -4.39
C GLY A 21 0.19 3.62 -4.34
N VAL A 22 0.87 2.70 -5.01
CA VAL A 22 0.50 1.26 -5.01
C VAL A 22 0.62 0.67 -3.60
N LEU A 23 1.68 1.00 -2.86
CA LEU A 23 1.87 0.53 -1.49
C LEU A 23 0.76 1.01 -0.55
N VAL A 24 0.35 2.28 -0.66
CA VAL A 24 -0.75 2.85 0.14
C VAL A 24 -2.07 2.16 -0.18
N ILE A 25 -2.38 1.93 -1.46
CA ILE A 25 -3.61 1.23 -1.87
C ILE A 25 -3.60 -0.22 -1.37
N GLY A 26 -2.48 -0.93 -1.54
CA GLY A 26 -2.33 -2.31 -1.06
C GLY A 26 -2.51 -2.42 0.45
N TYR A 27 -1.93 -1.50 1.21
CA TYR A 27 -2.10 -1.43 2.65
C TYR A 27 -3.55 -1.11 3.06
N ALA A 28 -4.18 -0.13 2.42
CA ALA A 28 -5.57 0.25 2.70
C ALA A 28 -6.54 -0.91 2.41
N MET A 29 -6.38 -1.59 1.28
CA MET A 29 -7.14 -2.79 0.92
C MET A 29 -6.91 -3.90 1.95
N GLY A 30 -5.66 -4.24 2.26
CA GLY A 30 -5.33 -5.25 3.26
C GLY A 30 -5.98 -4.95 4.62
N LYS A 31 -5.91 -3.70 5.07
CA LYS A 31 -6.55 -3.26 6.32
C LYS A 31 -8.07 -3.41 6.28
N MET A 32 -8.73 -3.04 5.19
CA MET A 32 -10.18 -3.20 5.05
C MET A 32 -10.60 -4.67 5.05
N TYR A 33 -9.88 -5.53 4.32
CA TYR A 33 -10.14 -6.97 4.29
C TYR A 33 -9.96 -7.60 5.68
N SER A 34 -8.86 -7.31 6.38
CA SER A 34 -8.64 -7.82 7.73
C SER A 34 -9.74 -7.38 8.71
N LYS A 35 -10.17 -6.11 8.64
CA LYS A 35 -11.28 -5.61 9.48
C LYS A 35 -12.60 -6.31 9.19
N ASN A 36 -12.93 -6.55 7.93
CA ASN A 36 -14.14 -7.29 7.56
C ASN A 36 -14.09 -8.73 8.11
N MET A 37 -12.94 -9.40 8.03
CA MET A 37 -12.76 -10.75 8.59
C MET A 37 -12.89 -10.77 10.12
N GLU A 38 -12.32 -9.80 10.82
CA GLU A 38 -12.48 -9.66 12.27
C GLU A 38 -13.94 -9.43 12.67
N GLU A 39 -14.66 -8.58 11.94
CA GLU A 39 -16.08 -8.32 12.19
C GLU A 39 -16.96 -9.55 11.94
N GLU A 40 -16.69 -10.31 10.87
CA GLU A 40 -17.40 -11.54 10.54
C GLU A 40 -17.11 -12.64 11.57
N SER A 41 -15.84 -12.82 11.95
CA SER A 41 -15.42 -13.76 13.00
C SER A 41 -16.08 -13.44 14.35
N ARG A 42 -16.19 -12.14 14.70
CA ARG A 42 -16.87 -11.71 15.93
C ARG A 42 -18.40 -11.92 15.89
N LYS A 43 -19.03 -11.85 14.72
CA LYS A 43 -20.46 -12.16 14.55
C LYS A 43 -20.75 -13.65 14.63
N LEU A 44 -19.85 -14.49 14.11
CA LEU A 44 -19.98 -15.96 14.13
C LEU A 44 -19.64 -16.58 15.50
N GLY A 45 -18.84 -15.90 16.33
CA GLY A 45 -18.48 -16.34 17.67
C GLY A 45 -19.46 -15.95 18.80
N LYS A 46 -20.56 -15.27 18.48
CA LYS A 46 -21.68 -14.99 19.39
C LYS A 46 -22.88 -15.83 18.99
#